data_AF-A0A1W1VCK7-F1
#
_entry.id   AF-A0A1W1VCK7-F1
#
_cell.length_a   1.000
_cell.length_b   1.000
_cell.length_c   1.000
_cell.angle_alpha   90.00
_cell.angle_beta   90.00
_cell.angle_gamma   90.00
#
_symmetry.space_group_name_H-M   'P 1'
#
loop_
_entity.id
_entity.type
_entity.pdbx_description
1 polymer ?
#
loop_
_entity_poly.entity_id
_entity_poly.type
_entity_poly.pdbx_seq_one_letter_code
_entity_poly.pdbx_strand_id
1 'polypeptide(L)'
;MALSGGAGRWARYHAPHVSAPPDSSVSLLDALRPLLPDFSVGALLGFATGLALKKVGRAVLLALGLLFIALQLLAYFDLVTVNWPRLQALSEPWLRQGGELGSRWLMRVLTANLPFAGAFTAGLLLGLRARG
;
A
#
# COMPACT_ATOMS: atom_id res chain seq x y z
N MET A 1 -1.35 -12.24 80.96
CA MET A 1 -0.06 -12.79 80.50
C MET A 1 -0.28 -13.30 79.09
N ALA A 2 0.08 -12.48 78.11
CA ALA A 2 -0.17 -12.71 76.68
C ALA A 2 1.04 -13.40 76.06
N LEU A 3 0.83 -14.55 75.41
CA LEU A 3 1.81 -15.14 74.50
C LEU A 3 1.11 -15.47 73.17
N SER A 4 1.03 -14.40 72.39
CA SER A 4 1.01 -14.40 70.92
C SER A 4 2.18 -15.22 70.38
N GLY A 5 1.98 -15.98 69.30
CA GLY A 5 3.10 -16.76 68.76
C GLY A 5 2.96 -17.44 67.40
N GLY A 6 2.13 -16.95 66.48
CA GLY A 6 2.44 -17.07 65.04
C GLY A 6 2.18 -18.43 64.37
N ALA A 7 0.91 -18.84 64.31
CA ALA A 7 0.41 -19.54 63.14
C ALA A 7 0.44 -18.58 61.92
N GLY A 8 0.97 -19.01 60.77
CA GLY A 8 0.75 -18.31 59.49
C GLY A 8 1.98 -17.82 58.72
N ARG A 9 3.21 -18.25 59.03
CA ARG A 9 4.42 -17.79 58.32
C ARG A 9 4.80 -18.55 57.04
N TRP A 10 4.03 -19.56 56.62
CA TRP A 10 4.37 -20.39 55.46
C TRP A 10 3.43 -20.20 54.25
N ALA A 11 2.40 -19.35 54.37
CA ALA A 11 1.44 -19.08 53.30
C ALA A 11 1.75 -17.79 52.51
N ARG A 12 3.02 -17.35 52.48
CA ARG A 12 3.49 -16.25 51.64
C ARG A 12 4.54 -16.75 50.65
N TYR A 13 4.18 -17.76 49.87
CA TYR A 13 4.73 -17.86 48.51
C TYR A 13 4.24 -16.62 47.76
N HIS A 14 5.07 -15.58 47.77
CA HIS A 14 4.94 -14.48 46.82
C HIS A 14 5.23 -15.11 45.47
N ALA A 15 4.19 -15.59 44.78
CA ALA A 15 4.30 -15.77 43.35
C ALA A 15 4.84 -14.44 42.81
N PRO A 16 5.92 -14.43 42.01
CA PRO A 16 6.22 -13.23 41.24
C PRO A 16 4.92 -12.85 40.53
N HIS A 17 4.51 -11.60 40.67
CA HIS A 17 3.46 -11.05 39.85
C HIS A 17 4.00 -11.19 38.43
N VAL A 18 3.64 -12.28 37.75
CA VAL A 18 3.81 -12.39 36.32
C VAL A 18 2.85 -11.33 35.79
N SER A 19 3.36 -10.11 35.62
CA SER A 19 2.71 -9.09 34.84
C SER A 19 2.36 -9.77 33.53
N ALA A 20 1.07 -10.00 33.29
CA ALA A 20 0.60 -10.49 32.02
C ALA A 20 1.32 -9.68 30.93
N PRO A 21 1.89 -10.32 29.90
CA PRO A 21 2.56 -9.58 28.85
C PRO A 21 1.59 -8.50 28.38
N PRO A 22 2.01 -7.22 28.30
CA PRO A 22 1.12 -6.15 27.87
C PRO A 22 0.46 -6.63 26.59
N ASP A 23 -0.86 -6.70 26.65
CA ASP A 23 -1.77 -7.03 25.57
C ASP A 23 -1.43 -6.11 24.41
N SER A 24 -0.55 -6.60 23.53
CA SER A 24 0.13 -5.86 22.48
C SER A 24 -0.85 -5.24 21.48
N SER A 25 -2.07 -5.77 21.44
CA SER A 25 -3.23 -5.19 20.78
C SER A 25 -3.59 -3.81 21.31
N VAL A 26 -3.63 -3.60 22.64
CA VAL A 26 -3.98 -2.32 23.25
C VAL A 26 -2.86 -1.30 23.02
N SER A 27 -1.60 -1.72 23.09
CA SER A 27 -0.44 -0.88 22.74
C SER A 27 -0.41 -0.47 21.27
N LEU A 28 -0.77 -1.37 20.35
CA LEU A 28 -0.93 -1.06 18.93
C LEU A 28 -2.13 -0.12 18.70
N LEU A 29 -3.25 -0.34 19.38
CA LEU A 29 -4.45 0.48 19.22
C LEU A 29 -4.24 1.88 19.79
N ASP A 30 -3.50 2.03 20.90
CA ASP A 30 -3.13 3.34 21.45
C ASP A 30 -2.08 4.06 20.60
N ALA A 31 -1.16 3.33 19.95
CA ALA A 31 -0.24 3.90 18.97
C ALA A 31 -0.95 4.30 17.65
N LEU A 32 -2.01 3.58 17.26
CA LEU A 32 -2.76 3.83 16.03
C LEU A 32 -3.89 4.84 16.22
N ARG A 33 -4.41 5.02 17.45
CA ARG A 33 -5.48 5.94 17.82
C ARG A 33 -5.37 7.35 17.22
N PRO A 34 -4.21 8.04 17.29
CA PRO A 34 -4.06 9.36 16.66
C PRO A 34 -3.95 9.31 15.12
N LEU A 35 -3.60 8.16 14.55
CA LEU A 35 -3.43 7.95 13.10
C LEU A 35 -4.71 7.45 12.40
N LEU A 36 -5.67 6.88 13.14
CA LEU A 36 -6.95 6.35 12.62
C LEU A 36 -7.69 7.32 11.66
N PRO A 37 -7.74 8.64 11.92
CA PRO A 37 -8.35 9.59 10.98
C PRO A 37 -7.62 9.64 9.63
N ASP A 38 -6.28 9.64 9.64
CA ASP A 38 -5.43 9.71 8.43
C ASP A 38 -5.46 8.40 7.63
N PHE A 39 -5.57 7.26 8.31
CA PHE A 39 -5.79 5.96 7.68
C PHE A 39 -7.11 5.93 6.89
N SER A 40 -8.18 6.53 7.42
CA SER A 40 -9.49 6.57 6.74
C SER A 40 -9.43 7.39 5.45
N VAL A 41 -8.79 8.57 5.49
CA VAL A 41 -8.65 9.44 4.31
C VAL A 41 -7.77 8.76 3.24
N GLY A 42 -6.64 8.16 3.64
CA GLY A 42 -5.79 7.40 2.72
C GLY A 42 -6.55 6.25 2.06
N ALA A 43 -7.27 5.45 2.83
CA ALA A 43 -8.06 4.34 2.32
C ALA A 43 -9.19 4.79 1.37
N LEU A 44 -9.91 5.86 1.68
CA LEU A 44 -10.97 6.41 0.82
C LEU A 44 -10.42 6.97 -0.49
N LEU A 45 -9.31 7.72 -0.43
CA LEU A 45 -8.63 8.23 -1.62
C LEU A 45 -8.07 7.10 -2.48
N GLY A 46 -7.46 6.09 -1.84
CA GLY A 46 -7.00 4.88 -2.51
C GLY A 46 -8.16 4.18 -3.23
N PHE A 47 -9.27 3.98 -2.53
CA PHE A 47 -10.47 3.36 -3.07
C PHE A 47 -11.07 4.12 -4.25
N ALA A 48 -11.24 5.44 -4.11
CA ALA A 48 -11.71 6.30 -5.19
C ALA A 48 -10.76 6.26 -6.41
N THR A 49 -9.44 6.29 -6.15
CA THR A 49 -8.41 6.16 -7.19
C THR A 49 -8.51 4.82 -7.90
N GLY A 50 -8.66 3.71 -7.17
CA GLY A 50 -8.83 2.37 -7.76
C GLY A 50 -10.06 2.28 -8.65
N LEU A 51 -11.19 2.86 -8.23
CA LEU A 51 -12.40 2.92 -9.06
C LEU A 51 -12.21 3.76 -10.34
N ALA A 52 -11.53 4.90 -10.24
CA ALA A 52 -11.23 5.75 -11.38
C ALA A 52 -10.25 5.06 -12.36
N LEU A 53 -9.20 4.43 -11.83
CA LEU A 53 -8.18 3.73 -12.60
C LEU A 53 -8.78 2.60 -13.42
N LYS A 54 -9.82 1.92 -12.92
CA LYS A 54 -10.54 0.90 -13.69
C LYS A 54 -11.20 1.44 -14.96
N LYS A 55 -11.79 2.64 -14.90
CA LYS A 55 -12.43 3.27 -16.07
C LYS A 55 -11.39 3.71 -17.08
N VAL A 56 -10.33 4.38 -16.61
CA VAL A 56 -9.23 4.85 -17.45
C VAL A 56 -8.47 3.67 -18.05
N GLY A 57 -8.18 2.64 -17.26
CA GLY A 57 -7.48 1.43 -17.70
C GLY A 57 -8.19 0.72 -18.85
N ARG A 58 -9.53 0.62 -18.81
CA ARG A 58 -10.30 0.08 -19.94
C ARG A 58 -10.18 0.93 -21.19
N ALA A 59 -10.26 2.25 -21.08
CA ALA A 59 -10.11 3.16 -22.22
C ALA A 59 -8.69 3.06 -22.82
N VAL A 60 -7.66 3.03 -21.97
CA VAL A 60 -6.26 2.87 -22.38
C VAL A 60 -6.02 1.52 -23.06
N LEU A 61 -6.55 0.43 -22.52
CA LEU A 61 -6.46 -0.89 -23.14
C LEU A 61 -7.14 -0.94 -24.51
N LEU A 62 -8.32 -0.33 -24.65
CA LEU A 62 -9.00 -0.22 -25.94
C LEU A 62 -8.19 0.61 -26.93
N ALA A 63 -7.65 1.75 -26.51
CA ALA A 63 -6.81 2.60 -27.35
C ALA A 63 -5.53 1.88 -27.78
N LEU A 64 -4.85 1.17 -26.88
CA LEU A 64 -3.67 0.36 -27.18
C LEU A 64 -3.99 -0.78 -28.16
N GLY A 65 -5.10 -1.49 -27.95
CA GLY A 65 -5.53 -2.55 -28.85
C GLY A 65 -5.86 -2.02 -30.25
N LEU A 66 -6.57 -0.90 -30.34
CA LEU A 66 -6.90 -0.25 -31.61
C LEU A 66 -5.63 0.25 -32.33
N LEU A 67 -4.71 0.89 -31.58
CA LEU A 67 -3.42 1.34 -32.09
C LEU A 67 -2.61 0.16 -32.63
N PHE A 68 -2.59 -0.96 -31.90
CA PHE A 68 -1.91 -2.17 -32.34
C PHE A 68 -2.50 -2.70 -33.65
N ILE A 69 -3.83 -2.80 -33.77
CA ILE A 69 -4.49 -3.22 -35.02
C ILE A 69 -4.13 -2.28 -36.16
N ALA A 70 -4.16 -0.97 -35.93
CA ALA A 70 -3.79 0.02 -36.94
C ALA A 70 -2.33 -0.15 -37.40
N LEU A 71 -1.40 -0.38 -36.47
CA LEU A 71 0.00 -0.67 -36.79
C LEU A 71 0.15 -1.96 -37.59
N GLN A 72 -0.58 -3.02 -37.24
CA GLN A 72 -0.56 -4.28 -37.98
C GLN A 72 -1.05 -4.09 -39.43
N LEU A 73 -2.11 -3.31 -39.64
CA LEU A 73 -2.59 -2.98 -40.98
C LEU A 73 -1.57 -2.16 -41.77
N LEU A 74 -0.98 -1.16 -41.13
CA LEU A 74 0.00 -0.27 -41.77
C LEU A 74 1.30 -1.00 -42.13
N ALA A 75 1.71 -1.96 -41.30
CA ALA A 75 2.81 -2.87 -41.58
C ALA A 75 2.46 -3.86 -42.70
N TYR A 76 1.22 -4.36 -42.76
CA TYR A 76 0.75 -5.24 -43.84
C TYR A 76 0.82 -4.57 -45.23
N PHE A 77 0.59 -3.26 -45.31
CA PHE A 77 0.73 -2.48 -46.54
C PHE A 77 2.17 -2.02 -46.83
N ASP A 78 3.17 -2.47 -46.05
CA ASP A 78 4.58 -2.05 -46.15
C ASP A 78 4.80 -0.52 -45.99
N LEU A 79 3.82 0.20 -45.42
CA LEU A 79 3.85 1.65 -45.27
C LEU A 79 4.71 2.11 -44.08
N VAL A 80 5.00 1.23 -43.12
CA VAL A 80 5.79 1.56 -41.92
C VAL A 80 6.90 0.54 -41.68
N THR A 81 8.15 1.00 -41.77
CA THR A 81 9.34 0.27 -41.32
C THR A 81 9.70 0.69 -39.89
N VAL A 82 9.47 -0.20 -38.92
CA VAL A 82 9.73 0.10 -37.50
C VAL A 82 11.24 0.13 -37.24
N ASN A 83 11.78 1.33 -37.03
CA ASN A 83 13.19 1.53 -36.69
C ASN A 83 13.38 1.39 -35.17
N TRP A 84 13.54 0.15 -34.71
CA TRP A 84 13.68 -0.20 -33.29
C TRP A 84 14.74 0.62 -32.52
N PRO A 85 15.93 0.90 -33.08
CA PRO A 85 16.94 1.74 -32.40
C PRO A 85 16.45 3.17 -32.12
N ARG A 86 15.77 3.81 -33.08
CA ARG A 86 15.22 5.16 -32.86
C ARG A 86 14.08 5.15 -31.84
N LEU A 87 13.25 4.11 -31.87
CA LEU A 87 12.15 3.97 -30.93
C LEU A 87 12.66 3.83 -29.48
N GLN A 88 13.72 3.04 -29.28
CA GLN A 88 14.38 2.91 -27.98
C GLN A 88 14.97 4.23 -27.51
N ALA A 89 15.71 4.95 -28.36
CA ALA A 89 16.30 6.24 -28.00
C ALA A 89 15.25 7.29 -27.57
N LEU A 90 14.06 7.24 -28.16
CA LEU A 90 12.95 8.14 -27.82
C LEU A 90 12.21 7.71 -26.55
N SER A 91 12.07 6.41 -26.28
CA SER A 91 11.35 5.90 -25.11
C SER A 91 12.21 5.88 -23.85
N GLU A 92 13.51 5.66 -23.98
CA GLU A 92 14.49 5.59 -22.88
C GLU A 92 14.38 6.78 -21.89
N PRO A 93 14.39 8.07 -22.31
CA PRO A 93 14.30 9.18 -21.38
C PRO A 93 12.93 9.24 -20.67
N TRP A 94 11.84 8.90 -21.36
CA TRP A 94 10.50 8.87 -20.77
C TRP A 94 10.36 7.75 -19.73
N LEU A 95 10.88 6.57 -20.03
CA LEU A 95 10.87 5.43 -19.12
C LEU A 95 11.73 5.69 -17.88
N ARG A 96 12.93 6.25 -18.06
CA ARG A 96 13.82 6.61 -16.95
C ARG A 96 13.22 7.71 -16.07
N GLN A 97 12.70 8.78 -16.66
CA GLN A 97 12.05 9.86 -15.91
C GLN A 97 10.82 9.35 -15.14
N GLY A 98 9.96 8.56 -15.78
CA GLY A 98 8.80 7.96 -15.12
C GLY A 98 9.19 7.07 -13.94
N GLY A 99 10.22 6.23 -14.13
CA GLY A 99 10.73 5.33 -13.09
C GLY A 99 11.38 6.06 -11.92
N GLU A 100 12.21 7.08 -12.19
CA GLU A 100 12.86 7.87 -11.15
C GLU A 100 11.86 8.73 -10.35
N LEU A 101 10.89 9.35 -11.03
CA LEU A 101 9.87 10.16 -10.36
C LEU A 101 8.94 9.29 -9.51
N GLY A 102 8.50 8.15 -10.04
CA GLY A 102 7.65 7.19 -9.33
C GLY A 102 8.36 6.59 -8.11
N SER A 103 9.61 6.16 -8.26
CA SER A 103 10.40 5.58 -7.16
C SER A 103 10.70 6.61 -6.07
N ARG A 104 11.05 7.85 -6.41
CA ARG A 104 11.27 8.93 -5.43
C ARG A 104 9.99 9.31 -4.69
N TRP A 105 8.86 9.39 -5.39
CA TRP A 105 7.55 9.63 -4.75
C TRP A 105 7.19 8.48 -3.81
N LEU A 106 7.33 7.23 -4.26
CA LEU A 106 7.03 6.05 -3.46
C LEU A 106 7.91 5.97 -2.21
N MET A 107 9.22 6.19 -2.35
CA MET A 107 10.16 6.24 -1.23
C MET A 107 9.82 7.34 -0.23
N ARG A 108 9.39 8.52 -0.70
CA ARG A 108 8.96 9.62 0.17
C ARG A 108 7.67 9.27 0.91
N VAL A 109 6.71 8.64 0.25
CA VAL A 109 5.43 8.23 0.85
C VAL A 109 5.64 7.11 1.88
N LEU A 110 6.47 6.11 1.56
CA LEU A 110 6.83 5.04 2.49
C LEU A 110 7.60 5.58 3.71
N THR A 111 8.64 6.39 3.51
CA THR A 111 9.46 6.84 4.65
C THR A 111 8.80 7.92 5.50
N ALA A 112 7.97 8.79 4.92
CA ALA A 112 7.32 9.87 5.67
C ALA A 112 5.97 9.48 6.29
N ASN A 113 5.20 8.58 5.69
CA ASN A 113 3.84 8.26 6.13
C ASN A 113 3.45 6.79 5.83
N LEU A 114 4.27 5.83 6.30
CA LEU A 114 3.96 4.39 6.32
C LEU A 114 2.48 4.05 6.64
N PRO A 115 1.86 4.62 7.70
CA PRO A 115 0.44 4.40 8.00
C PRO A 115 -0.50 4.80 6.85
N PHE A 116 -0.35 6.01 6.31
CA PHE A 116 -1.14 6.49 5.17
C PHE A 116 -0.90 5.67 3.90
N ALA A 117 0.37 5.36 3.59
CA ALA A 117 0.75 4.57 2.42
C ALA A 117 0.12 3.16 2.45
N GLY A 118 0.11 2.53 3.62
CA GLY A 118 -0.55 1.25 3.85
C GLY A 118 -2.07 1.33 3.65
N ALA A 119 -2.70 2.35 4.24
CA ALA A 119 -4.14 2.58 4.10
C ALA A 119 -4.55 2.84 2.65
N PHE A 120 -3.82 3.72 1.97
CA PHE A 120 -4.05 4.05 0.56
C PHE A 120 -3.90 2.85 -0.35
N THR A 121 -2.83 2.06 -0.17
CA THR A 121 -2.60 0.86 -0.99
C THR A 121 -3.71 -0.17 -0.76
N ALA A 122 -4.10 -0.39 0.49
CA ALA A 122 -5.23 -1.28 0.83
C ALA A 122 -6.54 -0.79 0.21
N GLY A 123 -6.85 0.50 0.35
CA GLY A 123 -8.01 1.14 -0.27
C GLY A 123 -7.99 1.02 -1.80
N LEU A 124 -6.84 1.24 -2.44
CA LEU A 124 -6.66 1.14 -3.88
C LEU A 124 -6.87 -0.28 -4.40
N LEU A 125 -6.30 -1.29 -3.74
CA LEU A 125 -6.53 -2.70 -4.07
C LEU A 125 -8.00 -3.07 -3.93
N LEU A 126 -8.65 -2.62 -2.85
CA LEU A 126 -10.08 -2.80 -2.65
C LEU A 126 -10.89 -2.09 -3.74
N GLY A 127 -10.56 -0.86 -4.11
CA GLY A 127 -11.25 -0.10 -5.17
C GLY A 127 -11.10 -0.74 -6.56
N LEU A 128 -9.92 -1.29 -6.87
CA LEU A 128 -9.70 -2.07 -8.08
C LEU A 128 -10.53 -3.37 -8.08
N ARG A 129 -10.66 -4.02 -6.91
CA ARG A 129 -11.43 -5.24 -6.73
C ARG A 129 -12.94 -5.01 -6.57
N ALA A 130 -13.39 -3.79 -6.22
CA ALA A 130 -14.76 -3.44 -5.81
C ALA A 130 -15.84 -3.57 -6.91
N ARG A 131 -15.52 -4.23 -8.02
CA ARG A 131 -16.52 -4.76 -8.95
C ARG A 131 -15.87 -5.85 -9.78
N GLY A 132 -16.16 -7.11 -9.49
CA GLY A 132 -16.27 -8.14 -10.53
C GLY A 132 -17.63 -7.95 -11.18
#